data_AF-A0A2K9LTT8-F1
#
_entry.id   AF-A0A2K9LTT8-F1
#
_cell.length_a   1.000
_cell.length_b   1.000
_cell.length_c   1.000
_cell.angle_alpha   90.00
_cell.angle_beta   90.00
_cell.angle_gamma   90.00
#
_symmetry.space_group_name_H-M   'P 1'
#
loop_
_entity.id
_entity.type
_entity.pdbx_description
1 polymer ?
#
loop_
_entity_poly.entity_id
_entity_poly.type
_entity_poly.pdbx_seq_one_letter_code
_entity_poly.pdbx_strand_id
1 'polypeptide(L)'
;MEEQYGFWSHKYDFAEINKYNWRLVLKDSYKLDIKKIAFISLLLAFEIVLTIINKYTFGLLLIMNTYTIEMSFFGIMFAYISTNLTYASIICIVSNSIRIVVPGGSDWVGVLAMTLADITFLIVFSITFFFLKKYWLLKVKSENKIKYYLGIVIISGILSIFLTGVFTMSYNDIFVFDLYILIYPDYEKILKESWLLFLLVGFGVTLIKYILNLIFLAVSLKILVKLINKHLF
;
A
#
# COMPACT_ATOMS: atom_id res chain seq x y z
N MET A 1 15.06 -16.74 -29.78
CA MET A 1 15.04 -17.06 -28.34
C MET A 1 13.66 -16.69 -27.85
N GLU A 2 12.79 -17.67 -27.59
CA GLU A 2 11.53 -17.41 -26.91
C GLU A 2 11.86 -16.87 -25.51
N GLU A 3 11.49 -15.63 -25.23
CA GLU A 3 11.67 -15.03 -23.91
C GLU A 3 10.72 -15.73 -22.94
N GLN A 4 11.18 -16.83 -22.33
CA GLN A 4 10.48 -17.46 -21.21
C GLN A 4 10.64 -16.57 -19.97
N TYR A 5 9.78 -15.56 -19.87
CA TYR A 5 9.55 -14.85 -18.63
C TYR A 5 9.01 -15.83 -17.55
N GLY A 6 9.60 -15.83 -16.36
CA GLY A 6 9.44 -16.94 -15.41
C GLY A 6 8.03 -17.05 -14.79
N PHE A 7 7.36 -15.92 -14.55
CA PHE A 7 6.01 -15.85 -14.00
C PHE A 7 5.05 -14.98 -14.83
N TRP A 8 5.52 -13.82 -15.29
CA TRP A 8 4.78 -12.99 -16.24
C TRP A 8 4.98 -13.52 -17.65
N SER A 9 4.07 -13.22 -18.57
CA SER A 9 4.23 -13.56 -19.99
C SER A 9 4.89 -12.47 -20.82
N HIS A 10 5.04 -11.26 -20.26
CA HIS A 10 5.17 -10.02 -21.03
C HIS A 10 6.11 -8.97 -20.41
N LYS A 11 6.69 -9.22 -19.23
CA LYS A 11 7.58 -8.26 -18.56
C LYS A 11 8.61 -8.94 -17.68
N TYR A 12 9.74 -8.27 -17.46
CA TYR A 12 10.72 -8.70 -16.47
C TYR A 12 10.21 -8.47 -15.06
N ASP A 13 10.53 -9.43 -14.18
CA ASP A 13 10.31 -9.23 -12.75
C ASP A 13 11.50 -8.54 -12.09
N PHE A 14 11.26 -7.60 -11.17
CA PHE A 14 12.36 -7.07 -10.34
C PHE A 14 13.10 -8.18 -9.57
N ALA A 15 12.39 -9.25 -9.19
CA ALA A 15 13.01 -10.40 -8.52
C ALA A 15 14.00 -11.18 -9.40
N GLU A 16 13.95 -11.00 -10.73
CA GLU A 16 14.81 -11.66 -11.71
C GLU A 16 16.09 -10.85 -12.05
N ILE A 17 16.33 -9.72 -11.35
CA ILE A 17 17.53 -8.90 -11.55
C ILE A 17 18.80 -9.69 -11.22
N ASN A 18 19.75 -9.65 -12.15
CA ASN A 18 21.10 -10.15 -12.07
C ASN A 18 22.11 -9.15 -12.67
N LYS A 19 23.40 -9.46 -12.59
CA LYS A 19 24.50 -8.58 -13.05
C LYS A 19 24.42 -8.20 -14.54
N TYR A 20 23.74 -9.02 -15.36
CA TYR A 20 23.70 -8.88 -16.81
C TYR A 20 22.42 -8.18 -17.31
N ASN A 21 21.28 -8.35 -16.62
CA ASN A 21 19.99 -7.82 -17.08
C ASN A 21 19.51 -6.57 -16.32
N TRP A 22 20.19 -6.12 -15.25
CA TRP A 22 19.69 -5.04 -14.38
C TRP A 22 19.30 -3.76 -15.13
N ARG A 23 20.07 -3.36 -16.15
CA ARG A 23 19.76 -2.17 -16.98
C ARG A 23 18.46 -2.34 -17.76
N LEU A 24 18.23 -3.53 -18.31
CA LEU A 24 17.03 -3.83 -19.07
C LEU A 24 15.81 -3.86 -18.15
N VAL A 25 15.92 -4.50 -16.98
CA VAL A 25 14.83 -4.55 -15.99
C VAL A 25 14.47 -3.16 -15.49
N LEU A 26 15.46 -2.31 -15.16
CA LEU A 26 15.19 -0.93 -14.76
C LEU A 26 14.56 -0.11 -15.88
N LYS A 27 15.08 -0.24 -17.11
CA LYS A 27 14.53 0.47 -18.27
C LYS A 27 13.08 0.06 -18.50
N ASP A 28 12.75 -1.22 -18.50
CA ASP A 28 11.39 -1.72 -18.68
C ASP A 28 10.46 -1.25 -17.54
N SER A 29 10.97 -1.30 -16.31
CA SER A 29 10.24 -0.91 -15.11
C SER A 29 9.93 0.58 -14.99
N TYR A 30 10.76 1.47 -15.57
CA TYR A 30 10.62 2.92 -15.43
C TYR A 30 10.39 3.68 -16.74
N LYS A 31 10.56 3.04 -17.91
CA LYS A 31 10.19 3.65 -19.18
C LYS A 31 8.69 3.93 -19.17
N LEU A 32 8.33 5.17 -19.50
CA LEU A 32 6.95 5.62 -19.65
C LEU A 32 6.62 5.63 -21.14
N ASP A 33 5.84 4.65 -21.58
CA ASP A 33 5.18 4.69 -22.87
C ASP A 33 3.71 5.07 -22.70
N ILE A 34 3.02 5.35 -23.81
CA ILE A 34 1.63 5.80 -23.80
C ILE A 34 0.73 4.78 -23.10
N LYS A 35 0.96 3.48 -23.33
CA LYS A 35 0.20 2.39 -22.70
C LYS A 35 0.33 2.42 -21.17
N LYS A 36 1.56 2.55 -20.66
CA LYS A 36 1.84 2.57 -19.22
C LYS A 36 1.35 3.85 -18.56
N ILE A 37 1.47 5.00 -19.22
CA ILE A 37 0.89 6.26 -18.74
C ILE A 37 -0.63 6.09 -18.60
N ALA A 38 -1.30 5.61 -19.65
CA ALA A 38 -2.75 5.37 -19.62
C ALA A 38 -3.15 4.40 -18.49
N PHE A 39 -2.35 3.34 -18.29
CA PHE A 39 -2.61 2.39 -17.21
C PHE A 39 -2.41 3.00 -15.81
N ILE A 40 -1.32 3.72 -15.57
CA ILE A 40 -1.07 4.41 -14.29
C ILE A 40 -2.18 5.44 -14.02
N SER A 41 -2.63 6.18 -15.04
CA SER A 41 -3.76 7.11 -14.92
C SER A 41 -5.06 6.40 -14.57
N LEU A 42 -5.32 5.22 -15.15
CA LEU A 42 -6.50 4.40 -14.81
C LEU A 42 -6.44 3.91 -13.35
N LEU A 43 -5.27 3.45 -12.90
CA LEU A 43 -5.05 3.04 -11.51
C LEU A 43 -5.26 4.20 -10.53
N LEU A 44 -4.76 5.39 -10.87
CA LEU A 44 -4.97 6.58 -10.08
C LEU A 44 -6.45 6.96 -10.01
N ALA A 45 -7.16 6.97 -11.14
CA ALA A 45 -8.59 7.26 -11.18
C ALA A 45 -9.39 6.25 -10.35
N PHE A 46 -9.04 4.96 -10.47
CA PHE A 46 -9.64 3.89 -9.67
C PHE A 46 -9.42 4.12 -8.17
N GLU A 47 -8.20 4.42 -7.75
CA GLU A 47 -7.88 4.73 -6.36
C GLU A 47 -8.63 5.95 -5.84
N ILE A 48 -8.76 7.00 -6.64
CA ILE A 48 -9.52 8.21 -6.28
C ILE A 48 -10.99 7.85 -6.03
N VAL A 49 -11.59 7.02 -6.90
CA VAL A 49 -12.96 6.54 -6.71
C VAL A 49 -13.09 5.74 -5.42
N LEU A 50 -12.16 4.82 -5.14
CA LEU A 50 -12.16 4.05 -3.90
C LEU A 50 -11.99 4.94 -2.67
N THR A 51 -11.12 5.95 -2.75
CA THR A 51 -10.89 6.94 -1.69
C THR A 51 -12.16 7.73 -1.38
N ILE A 52 -12.87 8.19 -2.42
CA ILE A 52 -14.16 8.90 -2.27
C ILE A 52 -15.21 7.98 -1.63
N ILE A 53 -15.39 6.75 -2.17
CA ILE A 53 -16.34 5.78 -1.62
C ILE A 53 -16.02 5.48 -0.14
N ASN A 54 -14.75 5.26 0.18
CA ASN A 54 -14.33 4.97 1.54
C ASN A 54 -14.60 6.16 2.47
N LYS A 55 -14.33 7.40 2.02
CA LYS A 55 -14.59 8.60 2.82
C LYS A 55 -16.06 8.71 3.24
N TYR A 56 -16.98 8.44 2.32
CA TYR A 56 -18.42 8.53 2.60
C TYR A 56 -19.04 7.29 3.26
N THR A 57 -18.33 6.16 3.32
CA THR A 57 -18.83 4.94 3.98
C THR A 57 -18.20 4.73 5.36
N PHE A 58 -16.87 4.64 5.44
CA PHE A 58 -16.13 4.34 6.68
C PHE A 58 -15.39 5.55 7.24
N GLY A 59 -15.03 6.53 6.40
CA GLY A 59 -14.23 7.70 6.79
C GLY A 59 -14.92 8.66 7.76
N LEU A 60 -16.24 8.54 7.93
CA LEU A 60 -17.00 9.30 8.95
C LEU A 60 -16.97 8.64 10.33
N LEU A 61 -16.54 7.37 10.43
CA LEU A 61 -16.41 6.67 11.71
C LEU A 61 -15.07 7.04 12.36
N LEU A 62 -15.11 8.08 13.19
CA LEU A 62 -13.96 8.52 13.97
C LEU A 62 -13.82 7.70 15.25
N ILE A 63 -12.65 7.11 15.46
CA ILE A 63 -12.24 6.44 16.69
C ILE A 63 -11.38 7.43 17.48
N MET A 64 -11.79 7.74 18.70
CA MET A 64 -11.16 8.79 19.54
C MET A 64 -11.06 10.16 18.86
N ASN A 65 -11.99 10.49 17.96
CA ASN A 65 -12.04 11.74 17.20
C ASN A 65 -10.82 12.02 16.29
N THR A 66 -9.89 11.08 16.13
CA THR A 66 -8.65 11.28 15.36
C THR A 66 -8.36 10.15 14.37
N TYR A 67 -8.72 8.91 14.70
CA TYR A 67 -8.38 7.75 13.88
C TYR A 67 -9.56 7.33 13.00
N THR A 68 -9.29 7.01 11.74
CA THR A 68 -10.26 6.49 10.78
C THR A 68 -9.80 5.16 10.20
N ILE A 69 -10.73 4.21 10.04
CA ILE A 69 -10.46 2.98 9.31
C ILE A 69 -10.70 3.23 7.83
N GLU A 70 -9.75 2.83 7.00
CA GLU A 70 -9.84 3.05 5.56
C GLU A 70 -9.62 1.80 4.73
N MET A 71 -10.51 1.61 3.77
CA MET A 71 -10.55 0.48 2.86
C MET A 71 -10.09 0.85 1.45
N SER A 72 -9.59 2.06 1.17
CA SER A 72 -9.11 2.37 -0.18
C SER A 72 -7.72 1.80 -0.47
N PHE A 73 -6.93 1.52 0.57
CA PHE A 73 -5.52 1.14 0.43
C PHE A 73 -5.29 -0.18 -0.34
N PHE A 74 -6.28 -1.08 -0.46
CA PHE A 74 -6.15 -2.24 -1.34
C PHE A 74 -5.97 -1.83 -2.81
N GLY A 75 -6.51 -0.68 -3.24
CA GLY A 75 -6.29 -0.13 -4.57
C GLY A 75 -4.85 0.31 -4.79
N ILE A 76 -4.20 0.86 -3.75
CA ILE A 76 -2.76 1.12 -3.74
C ILE A 76 -1.95 -0.17 -3.83
N MET A 77 -2.32 -1.21 -3.07
CA MET A 77 -1.66 -2.53 -3.18
C MET A 77 -1.85 -3.15 -4.57
N PHE A 78 -3.04 -2.97 -5.17
CA PHE A 78 -3.34 -3.37 -6.55
C PHE A 78 -2.40 -2.65 -7.54
N ALA A 79 -2.24 -1.33 -7.37
CA ALA A 79 -1.35 -0.53 -8.18
C ALA A 79 0.10 -0.98 -8.05
N TYR A 80 0.56 -1.30 -6.82
CA TYR A 80 1.88 -1.85 -6.57
C TYR A 80 2.14 -3.16 -7.33
N ILE A 81 1.24 -4.15 -7.23
CA ILE A 81 1.40 -5.43 -7.90
C ILE A 81 1.41 -5.26 -9.43
N SER A 82 0.61 -4.34 -9.93
CA SER A 82 0.49 -4.10 -11.38
C SER A 82 1.68 -3.33 -11.94
N THR A 83 2.29 -2.45 -11.14
CA THR A 83 3.36 -1.54 -11.57
C THR A 83 4.66 -1.76 -10.78
N ASN A 84 5.01 -0.85 -9.87
CA ASN A 84 6.16 -0.92 -8.97
C ASN A 84 5.93 -0.01 -7.74
N LEU A 85 6.86 -0.07 -6.77
CA LEU A 85 6.80 0.73 -5.53
C LEU A 85 6.70 2.23 -5.83
N THR A 86 7.51 2.75 -6.74
CA THR A 86 7.57 4.19 -7.02
C THR A 86 6.23 4.74 -7.52
N TYR A 87 5.61 4.10 -8.51
CA TYR A 87 4.32 4.56 -9.02
C TYR A 87 3.19 4.36 -8.01
N ALA A 88 3.18 3.25 -7.27
CA ALA A 88 2.21 3.03 -6.20
C ALA A 88 2.32 4.08 -5.09
N SER A 89 3.54 4.45 -4.70
CA SER A 89 3.79 5.51 -3.71
C SER A 89 3.30 6.88 -4.21
N ILE A 90 3.53 7.21 -5.50
CA ILE A 90 3.01 8.45 -6.09
C ILE A 90 1.48 8.45 -6.04
N ILE A 91 0.84 7.36 -6.48
CA ILE A 91 -0.63 7.22 -6.44
C ILE A 91 -1.13 7.38 -5.00
N CYS A 92 -0.47 6.75 -4.03
CA CYS A 92 -0.81 6.83 -2.60
C CYS A 92 -0.75 8.25 -2.06
N ILE A 93 0.33 8.98 -2.34
CA ILE A 93 0.49 10.36 -1.86
C ILE A 93 -0.58 11.26 -2.49
N VAL A 94 -0.83 11.11 -3.80
CA VAL A 94 -1.82 11.91 -4.51
C VAL A 94 -3.24 11.60 -4.03
N SER A 95 -3.60 10.32 -3.89
CA SER A 95 -4.93 9.91 -3.44
C SER A 95 -5.21 10.35 -2.01
N ASN A 96 -4.23 10.24 -1.11
CA ASN A 96 -4.38 10.71 0.26
C ASN A 96 -4.47 12.24 0.32
N SER A 97 -3.70 12.96 -0.49
CA SER A 97 -3.77 14.43 -0.56
C SER A 97 -5.14 14.94 -1.01
N ILE A 98 -5.81 14.23 -1.93
CA ILE A 98 -7.17 14.58 -2.38
C ILE A 98 -8.18 14.58 -1.22
N ARG A 99 -7.96 13.76 -0.18
CA ARG A 99 -8.87 13.69 0.98
C ARG A 99 -9.00 15.00 1.75
N ILE A 100 -7.94 15.83 1.71
CA ILE A 100 -7.92 17.16 2.31
C ILE A 100 -8.90 18.09 1.57
N VAL A 101 -9.02 17.93 0.24
CA VAL A 101 -9.80 18.82 -0.64
C VAL A 101 -11.27 18.37 -0.77
N VAL A 102 -11.56 17.08 -0.59
CA VAL A 102 -12.94 16.55 -0.67
C VAL A 102 -13.80 17.04 0.51
N PRO A 103 -15.07 17.45 0.31
CA PRO A 103 -15.98 17.90 1.38
C PRO A 103 -16.06 16.96 2.59
N GLY A 104 -16.30 17.52 3.78
CA GLY A 104 -16.20 16.80 5.07
C GLY A 104 -14.75 16.72 5.55
N GLY A 105 -14.09 17.88 5.64
CA GLY A 105 -12.64 18.06 5.75
C GLY A 105 -11.93 17.04 6.63
N SER A 106 -10.94 16.35 6.05
CA SER A 106 -10.01 15.53 6.81
C SER A 106 -8.91 16.45 7.37
N ASP A 107 -8.57 16.27 8.64
CA ASP A 107 -7.43 16.98 9.23
C ASP A 107 -6.13 16.61 8.50
N TRP A 108 -5.29 17.61 8.24
CA TRP A 108 -4.07 17.45 7.47
C TRP A 108 -3.01 16.66 8.24
N VAL A 109 -2.97 16.74 9.57
CA VAL A 109 -2.03 15.95 10.40
C VAL A 109 -2.42 14.49 10.35
N GLY A 110 -3.72 14.18 10.45
CA GLY A 110 -4.27 12.84 10.25
C GLY A 110 -3.97 12.29 8.86
N VAL A 111 -4.14 13.07 7.80
CA VAL A 111 -3.80 12.65 6.42
C VAL A 111 -2.30 12.42 6.26
N LEU A 112 -1.45 13.25 6.88
CA LEU A 112 0.01 13.06 6.88
C LEU A 112 0.39 11.75 7.59
N ALA A 113 -0.08 11.55 8.82
CA ALA A 113 0.19 10.34 9.61
C ALA A 113 -0.26 9.08 8.87
N MET A 114 -1.45 9.14 8.25
CA MET A 114 -1.98 8.06 7.42
C MET A 114 -1.10 7.79 6.20
N THR A 115 -0.67 8.83 5.49
CA THR A 115 0.20 8.68 4.31
C THR A 115 1.54 8.07 4.69
N LEU A 116 2.11 8.46 5.83
CA LEU A 116 3.34 7.86 6.33
C LEU A 116 3.16 6.38 6.68
N ALA A 117 2.05 6.03 7.34
CA ALA A 117 1.73 4.63 7.60
C ALA A 117 1.60 3.84 6.28
N ASP A 118 0.87 4.37 5.29
CA ASP A 118 0.60 3.71 4.01
C ASP A 118 1.88 3.47 3.20
N ILE A 119 2.77 4.49 3.16
CA ILE A 119 4.07 4.38 2.51
C ILE A 119 4.99 3.39 3.25
N THR A 120 5.00 3.43 4.59
CA THR A 120 5.76 2.46 5.38
C THR A 120 5.29 1.04 5.13
N PHE A 121 3.97 0.82 5.08
CA PHE A 121 3.41 -0.47 4.68
C PHE A 121 3.91 -0.89 3.31
N LEU A 122 3.81 -0.01 2.30
CA LEU A 122 4.24 -0.32 0.93
C LEU A 122 5.72 -0.67 0.86
N ILE A 123 6.59 0.05 1.59
CA ILE A 123 8.03 -0.21 1.61
C ILE A 123 8.32 -1.57 2.23
N VAL A 124 7.77 -1.84 3.42
CA VAL A 124 7.98 -3.13 4.11
C VAL A 124 7.40 -4.29 3.29
N PHE A 125 6.22 -4.09 2.70
CA PHE A 125 5.58 -5.06 1.83
C PHE A 125 6.46 -5.34 0.61
N SER A 126 6.97 -4.30 -0.04
CA SER A 126 7.80 -4.45 -1.22
C SER A 126 9.10 -5.19 -0.94
N ILE A 127 9.76 -4.86 0.16
CA ILE A 127 11.02 -5.49 0.57
C ILE A 127 10.79 -6.98 0.88
N THR A 128 9.80 -7.29 1.72
CA THR A 128 9.48 -8.67 2.08
C THR A 128 9.03 -9.48 0.87
N PHE A 129 8.16 -8.90 0.04
CA PHE A 129 7.65 -9.51 -1.19
C PHE A 129 8.78 -9.82 -2.17
N PHE A 130 9.69 -8.87 -2.38
CA PHE A 130 10.87 -9.05 -3.23
C PHE A 130 11.73 -10.24 -2.78
N PHE A 131 12.08 -10.31 -1.49
CA PHE A 131 12.91 -11.39 -0.98
C PHE A 131 12.20 -12.74 -1.07
N LEU A 132 10.95 -12.85 -0.60
CA LEU A 132 10.20 -14.10 -0.65
C LEU A 132 10.02 -14.61 -2.08
N LYS A 133 9.75 -13.71 -3.02
CA LYS A 133 9.63 -14.06 -4.44
C LYS A 133 10.94 -14.58 -5.02
N LYS A 134 12.04 -13.89 -4.74
CA LYS A 134 13.38 -14.29 -5.20
C LYS A 134 13.79 -15.66 -4.65
N TYR A 135 13.51 -15.94 -3.37
CA TYR A 135 13.95 -17.18 -2.73
C TYR A 135 13.01 -18.36 -2.95
N TRP A 136 11.69 -18.14 -3.02
CA TRP A 136 10.69 -19.21 -3.06
C TRP A 136 10.03 -19.36 -4.43
N LEU A 137 9.45 -18.30 -5.00
CA LEU A 137 8.60 -18.42 -6.19
C LEU A 137 9.36 -18.94 -7.41
N LEU A 138 10.61 -18.51 -7.59
CA LEU A 138 11.45 -18.91 -8.72
C LEU A 138 11.81 -20.41 -8.72
N LYS A 139 11.61 -21.12 -7.59
CA LYS A 139 11.93 -22.55 -7.45
C LYS A 139 10.71 -23.47 -7.64
N VAL A 140 9.51 -22.91 -7.82
CA VAL A 140 8.25 -23.67 -7.81
C VAL A 140 7.81 -24.07 -9.22
N LYS A 141 7.32 -25.31 -9.38
CA LYS A 141 6.74 -25.85 -10.64
C LYS A 141 5.50 -25.06 -11.08
N SER A 142 5.28 -24.94 -12.40
CA SER A 142 4.27 -24.06 -13.02
C SER A 142 2.85 -24.24 -12.48
N GLU A 143 2.39 -25.48 -12.28
CA GLU A 143 1.01 -25.81 -11.87
C GLU A 143 0.59 -25.18 -10.53
N ASN A 144 1.53 -24.93 -9.62
CA ASN A 144 1.25 -24.38 -8.29
C ASN A 144 1.67 -22.90 -8.13
N LYS A 145 2.25 -22.26 -9.14
CA LYS A 145 2.84 -20.91 -9.02
C LYS A 145 1.87 -19.87 -8.46
N ILE A 146 0.59 -19.89 -8.86
CA ILE A 146 -0.43 -18.94 -8.35
C ILE A 146 -0.70 -19.12 -6.84
N LYS A 147 -0.74 -20.36 -6.35
CA LYS A 147 -0.97 -20.65 -4.92
C LYS A 147 0.19 -20.13 -4.08
N TYR A 148 1.43 -20.36 -4.52
CA TYR A 148 2.62 -19.84 -3.84
C TYR A 148 2.69 -18.32 -3.91
N TYR A 149 2.33 -17.72 -5.06
CA TYR A 149 2.26 -16.27 -5.20
C TYR A 149 1.28 -15.64 -4.19
N LEU A 150 0.07 -16.20 -4.07
CA LEU A 150 -0.91 -15.77 -3.06
C LEU A 150 -0.36 -15.93 -1.64
N GLY A 151 0.30 -17.05 -1.34
CA GLY A 151 0.93 -17.28 -0.05
C GLY A 151 2.01 -16.22 0.27
N ILE A 152 2.84 -15.88 -0.71
CA ILE A 152 3.86 -14.83 -0.57
C ILE A 152 3.21 -13.47 -0.29
N VAL A 153 2.15 -13.09 -1.03
CA VAL A 153 1.41 -11.85 -0.78
C VAL A 153 0.85 -11.81 0.65
N ILE A 154 0.28 -12.91 1.13
CA ILE A 154 -0.28 -12.98 2.49
C ILE A 154 0.83 -12.85 3.55
N ILE A 155 1.94 -13.58 3.41
CA ILE A 155 3.06 -13.54 4.38
C ILE A 155 3.69 -12.14 4.40
N SER A 156 3.97 -11.54 3.24
CA SER A 156 4.44 -10.17 3.12
C SER A 156 3.47 -9.18 3.76
N GLY A 157 2.17 -9.37 3.52
CA GLY A 157 1.11 -8.56 4.11
C GLY A 157 1.14 -8.60 5.63
N ILE A 158 1.12 -9.79 6.24
CA ILE A 158 1.13 -9.98 7.70
C ILE A 158 2.35 -9.32 8.35
N LEU A 159 3.55 -9.53 7.77
CA LEU A 159 4.76 -8.88 8.28
C LEU A 159 4.69 -7.35 8.18
N SER A 160 4.14 -6.85 7.07
CA SER A 160 4.00 -5.40 6.84
C SER A 160 2.98 -4.78 7.78
N ILE A 161 1.88 -5.47 8.08
CA ILE A 161 0.87 -5.05 9.06
C ILE A 161 1.54 -4.80 10.41
N PHE A 162 2.29 -5.78 10.92
CA PHE A 162 2.90 -5.69 12.24
C PHE A 162 3.97 -4.60 12.31
N LEU A 163 4.89 -4.58 11.35
CA LEU A 163 5.98 -3.58 11.32
C LEU A 163 5.42 -2.17 11.14
N THR A 164 4.44 -1.97 10.26
CA THR A 164 3.80 -0.66 10.08
C THR A 164 3.09 -0.19 11.34
N GLY A 165 2.42 -1.10 12.06
CA GLY A 165 1.86 -0.78 13.37
C GLY A 165 2.91 -0.22 14.32
N VAL A 166 4.06 -0.90 14.45
CA VAL A 166 5.17 -0.44 15.30
C VAL A 166 5.70 0.92 14.85
N PHE A 167 5.94 1.10 13.55
CA PHE A 167 6.38 2.39 13.00
C PHE A 167 5.36 3.51 13.24
N THR A 168 4.06 3.20 13.13
CA THR A 168 2.99 4.19 13.36
C THR A 168 2.95 4.62 14.83
N MET A 169 3.18 3.70 15.78
CA MET A 169 3.37 4.08 17.19
C MET A 169 4.56 5.02 17.35
N SER A 170 5.70 4.70 16.72
CA SER A 170 6.88 5.56 16.77
C SER A 170 6.63 6.94 16.15
N TYR A 171 5.95 7.02 15.00
CA TYR A 171 5.60 8.32 14.40
C TYR A 171 4.67 9.13 15.29
N ASN A 172 3.67 8.46 15.87
CA ASN A 172 2.74 9.07 16.80
C ASN A 172 3.43 9.67 18.02
N ASP A 173 4.32 8.89 18.64
CA ASP A 173 5.08 9.31 19.81
C ASP A 173 6.11 10.39 19.51
N ILE A 174 6.89 10.23 18.44
CA ILE A 174 8.06 11.08 18.16
C ILE A 174 7.67 12.46 17.64
N PHE A 175 6.61 12.58 16.83
CA PHE A 175 6.31 13.88 16.21
C PHE A 175 4.83 14.14 15.85
N VAL A 176 3.99 13.13 15.58
CA VAL A 176 2.61 13.43 15.15
C VAL A 176 1.79 14.01 16.29
N PHE A 177 1.96 13.53 17.53
CA PHE A 177 1.27 14.12 18.69
C PHE A 177 1.74 15.54 18.98
N ASP A 178 3.04 15.80 18.92
CA ASP A 178 3.59 17.16 19.06
C ASP A 178 3.05 18.09 17.99
N LEU A 179 2.92 17.60 16.76
CA LEU A 179 2.34 18.35 15.65
C LEU A 179 0.86 18.65 15.91
N TYR A 180 0.08 17.65 16.36
CA TYR A 180 -1.33 17.85 16.75
C TYR A 180 -1.47 18.91 17.85
N ILE A 181 -0.62 18.91 18.87
CA ILE A 181 -0.63 19.91 19.95
C ILE A 181 -0.29 21.31 19.43
N LEU A 182 0.70 21.41 18.52
CA LEU A 182 1.13 22.68 17.94
C LEU A 182 -0.02 23.38 17.16
N ILE A 183 -0.84 22.59 16.47
CA ILE A 183 -1.91 23.11 15.59
C ILE A 183 -3.24 23.21 16.33
N TYR A 184 -3.48 22.28 17.25
CA TYR A 184 -4.70 22.16 18.04
C TYR A 184 -4.34 22.13 19.53
N PRO A 185 -4.04 23.28 20.16
CA PRO A 185 -3.55 23.36 21.54
C PRO A 185 -4.48 22.69 22.58
N ASP A 186 -5.79 22.64 22.31
CA ASP A 186 -6.77 21.99 23.17
C ASP A 186 -6.51 20.47 23.36
N TYR A 187 -5.78 19.85 22.43
CA TYR A 187 -5.40 18.43 22.53
C TYR A 187 -4.28 18.18 23.54
N GLU A 188 -3.54 19.20 23.99
CA GLU A 188 -2.39 19.03 24.89
C GLU A 188 -2.77 18.29 26.17
N LYS A 189 -3.87 18.71 26.82
CA LYS A 189 -4.33 18.10 28.07
C LYS A 189 -4.80 16.66 27.84
N ILE A 190 -5.56 16.43 26.77
CA ILE A 190 -6.12 15.11 26.42
C ILE A 190 -5.00 14.12 26.12
N LEU A 191 -4.02 14.53 25.31
CA LEU A 191 -2.88 13.69 24.95
C LEU A 191 -2.00 13.41 26.16
N LYS A 192 -1.72 14.39 27.03
CA LYS A 192 -0.92 14.15 28.24
C LYS A 192 -1.56 13.14 29.20
N GLU A 193 -2.88 13.21 29.38
CA GLU A 193 -3.60 12.31 30.29
C GLU A 193 -3.83 10.91 29.69
N SER A 194 -3.93 10.81 28.36
CA SER A 194 -4.31 9.57 27.66
C SER A 194 -3.30 9.08 26.61
N TRP A 195 -2.04 9.54 26.67
CA TRP A 195 -1.01 9.28 25.64
C TRP A 195 -0.89 7.79 25.29
N LEU A 196 -0.75 6.93 26.30
CA LEU A 196 -0.60 5.49 26.09
C LEU A 196 -1.83 4.88 25.43
N LEU A 197 -3.03 5.35 25.81
CA LEU A 197 -4.28 4.90 25.21
C LEU A 197 -4.35 5.29 23.73
N PHE A 198 -4.00 6.54 23.39
CA PHE A 198 -3.95 7.00 22.00
C PHE A 198 -2.95 6.19 21.17
N LEU A 199 -1.79 5.83 21.71
CA LEU A 199 -0.82 4.98 21.01
C LEU A 199 -1.37 3.57 20.76
N LEU A 200 -1.92 2.93 21.79
CA LEU A 200 -2.43 1.56 21.68
C LEU A 200 -3.65 1.48 20.76
N VAL A 201 -4.55 2.47 20.82
CA VAL A 201 -5.70 2.55 19.92
C VAL A 201 -5.22 2.83 18.49
N GLY A 202 -4.29 3.76 18.29
CA GLY A 202 -3.70 4.03 16.97
C GLY A 202 -3.03 2.78 16.37
N PHE A 203 -2.30 2.02 17.17
CA PHE A 203 -1.74 0.72 16.77
C PHE A 203 -2.86 -0.26 16.35
N GLY A 204 -3.88 -0.43 17.18
CA GLY A 204 -5.02 -1.31 16.90
C GLY A 204 -5.76 -0.95 15.62
N VAL A 205 -6.06 0.34 15.42
CA VAL A 205 -6.70 0.83 14.19
C VAL A 205 -5.83 0.57 12.97
N THR A 206 -4.52 0.79 13.08
CA THR A 206 -3.55 0.50 12.00
C THR A 206 -3.56 -0.98 11.62
N LEU A 207 -3.55 -1.88 12.60
CA LEU A 207 -3.65 -3.31 12.36
C LEU A 207 -4.95 -3.68 11.65
N ILE A 208 -6.10 -3.21 12.17
CA ILE A 208 -7.42 -3.49 11.60
C ILE A 208 -7.51 -2.99 10.15
N LYS A 209 -7.09 -1.74 9.90
CA LYS A 209 -7.03 -1.14 8.57
C LYS A 209 -6.34 -2.08 7.58
N TYR A 210 -5.10 -2.47 7.87
CA TYR A 210 -4.33 -3.25 6.92
C TYR A 210 -4.75 -4.72 6.83
N ILE A 211 -5.27 -5.32 7.91
CA ILE A 211 -5.86 -6.66 7.86
C ILE A 211 -7.03 -6.67 6.86
N LEU A 212 -7.93 -5.69 6.96
CA LEU A 212 -9.06 -5.60 6.06
C LEU A 212 -8.61 -5.42 4.61
N ASN A 213 -7.70 -4.46 4.33
CA ASN A 213 -7.18 -4.26 2.98
C ASN A 213 -6.47 -5.50 2.42
N LEU A 214 -5.73 -6.25 3.25
CA LEU A 214 -5.08 -7.50 2.84
C LEU A 214 -6.10 -8.59 2.49
N ILE A 215 -7.21 -8.69 3.24
CA ILE A 215 -8.31 -9.62 2.93
C ILE A 215 -8.93 -9.27 1.57
N PHE A 216 -9.26 -8.00 1.34
CA PHE A 216 -9.81 -7.53 0.06
C PHE A 216 -8.85 -7.81 -1.11
N LEU A 217 -7.56 -7.60 -0.91
CA LEU A 217 -6.55 -7.95 -1.90
C LEU A 217 -6.49 -9.46 -2.14
N ALA A 218 -6.46 -10.28 -1.08
CA ALA A 218 -6.35 -11.73 -1.20
C ALA A 218 -7.51 -12.35 -2.00
N VAL A 219 -8.74 -11.85 -1.78
CA VAL A 219 -9.93 -12.27 -2.53
C VAL A 219 -9.86 -11.85 -3.99
N SER A 220 -9.36 -10.65 -4.28
CA SER A 220 -9.27 -10.11 -5.66
C SER A 220 -8.03 -10.57 -6.43
N LEU A 221 -7.00 -11.12 -5.76
CA LEU A 221 -5.69 -11.40 -6.35
C LEU A 221 -5.74 -12.34 -7.54
N LYS A 222 -6.58 -13.39 -7.49
CA LYS A 222 -6.72 -14.34 -8.62
C LYS A 222 -7.26 -13.67 -9.87
N ILE A 223 -8.24 -12.77 -9.70
CA ILE A 223 -8.84 -12.01 -10.80
C ILE A 223 -7.81 -11.02 -11.35
N LEU A 224 -7.12 -10.33 -10.46
CA LEU A 224 -6.05 -9.38 -10.77
C LEU A 224 -4.95 -10.03 -11.62
N VAL A 225 -4.40 -11.18 -11.20
CA VAL A 225 -3.34 -11.86 -11.95
C VAL A 225 -3.82 -12.26 -13.36
N LYS A 226 -5.07 -12.73 -13.50
CA LYS A 226 -5.65 -13.04 -14.81
C LYS A 226 -5.78 -11.81 -15.70
N LEU A 227 -6.25 -10.69 -15.15
CA LEU A 227 -6.37 -9.43 -15.89
C LEU A 227 -5.00 -8.91 -16.34
N ILE A 228 -4.01 -8.93 -15.45
CA ILE A 228 -2.63 -8.52 -15.77
C ILE A 228 -2.08 -9.34 -16.93
N ASN A 229 -2.18 -10.67 -16.85
CA ASN A 229 -1.60 -11.55 -17.87
C ASN A 229 -2.33 -11.49 -19.22
N LYS A 230 -3.60 -11.11 -19.26
CA LYS A 230 -4.43 -11.16 -20.47
C LYS A 230 -4.54 -9.82 -21.19
N HIS A 231 -4.50 -8.70 -20.45
CA HIS A 231 -4.95 -7.42 -20.98
C HIS A 231 -3.98 -6.25 -20.76
N LEU A 232 -2.96 -6.41 -19.91
CA LEU A 232 -2.20 -5.25 -19.47
C LEU A 232 -1.00 -4.88 -20.33
N PHE A 233 -0.52 -5.75 -21.22
CA PHE A 233 0.58 -5.42 -22.15
C PHE A 233 0.46 -6.17 -23.48
#